data_AF-A0AA88L731-F1
#
_entry.id   AF-A0AA88L731-F1
#
_cell.length_a   1.000
_cell.length_b   1.000
_cell.length_c   1.000
_cell.angle_alpha   90.00
_cell.angle_beta   90.00
_cell.angle_gamma   90.00
#
_symmetry.space_group_name_H-M   'P 1'
#
loop_
_entity.id
_entity.type
_entity.pdbx_description
1 polymer ?
#
loop_
_entity_poly.entity_id
_entity_poly.type
_entity_poly.pdbx_seq_one_letter_code
_entity_poly.pdbx_strand_id
1 'polypeptide(L)'
;MNRLPHSVSVERINVVLVLQTHFKVTVLFTTPLVLANSTTGDDCDRLHNVETDIGGLIREWVLVLNDDKLLAKLTNTDLVATEAKYHKICHTKYYTRLRKTKKDNFIAKTDPHSKLHRVSTQLEAFASVLAVIEDSRGNDEEIIMFKLSDLSAIYNARLISFVIEGSVSVSKLKTRLLHNVPGLTSVKRGRNVFLFFDSDLRYIVEAAVDNVDDTAVLLSKVARIVRDEMFRNCAFTGSFEDSSQHSA
;
A
#
# COMPACT_ATOMS: atom_id res chain seq x y z
N MET A 1 31.38 18.91 -67.18
CA MET A 1 30.56 17.74 -67.60
C MET A 1 30.80 16.68 -66.52
N ASN A 2 29.90 16.34 -65.59
CA ASN A 2 28.48 16.06 -65.68
C ASN A 2 27.76 16.30 -64.32
N ARG A 3 26.61 16.98 -64.41
CA ARG A 3 25.27 16.65 -63.85
C ARG A 3 25.15 16.13 -62.40
N LEU A 4 24.53 16.97 -61.55
CA LEU A 4 23.51 16.60 -60.52
C LEU A 4 22.28 15.95 -61.20
N PRO A 5 21.26 15.35 -60.51
CA PRO A 5 20.90 15.42 -59.08
C PRO A 5 20.54 14.03 -58.45
N HIS A 6 20.31 13.88 -57.15
CA HIS A 6 18.96 13.93 -56.55
C HIS A 6 19.03 13.95 -55.00
N SER A 7 18.45 15.02 -54.43
CA SER A 7 17.51 15.08 -53.28
C SER A 7 17.81 14.24 -52.03
N VAL A 8 17.74 14.76 -50.79
CA VAL A 8 16.65 15.52 -50.13
C VAL A 8 17.29 16.21 -48.90
N SER A 9 17.26 17.54 -48.81
CA SER A 9 16.40 18.37 -47.92
C SER A 9 16.48 17.97 -46.43
N VAL A 10 16.69 18.86 -45.46
CA VAL A 10 15.87 20.02 -45.14
C VAL A 10 16.61 20.94 -44.15
N GLU A 11 16.56 22.23 -44.48
CA GLU A 11 16.53 23.45 -43.64
C GLU A 11 17.64 23.79 -42.64
N ARG A 12 18.43 24.76 -43.10
CA ARG A 12 18.88 25.92 -42.34
C ARG A 12 17.79 26.46 -41.41
N ILE A 13 18.10 26.63 -40.14
CA ILE A 13 17.42 27.63 -39.32
C ILE A 13 18.43 28.70 -38.92
N ASN A 14 18.03 29.93 -39.21
CA ASN A 14 18.79 31.16 -39.11
C ASN A 14 19.30 31.41 -37.69
N VAL A 15 20.58 31.76 -37.62
CA VAL A 15 21.18 32.48 -36.49
C VAL A 15 20.57 33.88 -36.47
N VAL A 16 19.85 34.20 -35.39
CA VAL A 16 19.49 35.59 -35.07
C VAL A 16 20.16 35.95 -33.76
N LEU A 17 21.22 36.74 -33.85
CA LEU A 17 21.79 37.48 -32.73
C LEU A 17 20.88 38.67 -32.44
N VAL A 18 20.28 38.70 -31.26
CA VAL A 18 19.75 39.93 -30.65
C VAL A 18 20.49 40.15 -29.34
N LEU A 19 21.23 41.25 -29.30
CA LEU A 19 21.84 41.79 -28.09
C LEU A 19 20.78 42.55 -27.26
N GLN A 20 21.03 42.55 -25.95
CA GLN A 20 20.51 43.42 -24.89
C GLN A 20 19.21 43.08 -24.14
N THR A 21 19.48 42.84 -22.85
CA THR A 21 18.76 43.26 -21.62
C THR A 21 17.54 42.46 -21.19
N HIS A 22 17.67 41.91 -19.97
CA HIS A 22 16.69 41.17 -19.16
C HIS A 22 16.40 39.72 -19.60
N PHE A 23 17.21 38.81 -19.06
CA PHE A 23 17.04 37.35 -19.17
C PHE A 23 15.71 36.90 -18.56
N LYS A 24 14.73 36.58 -19.41
CA LYS A 24 13.63 35.66 -19.11
C LYS A 24 13.63 34.60 -20.21
N VAL A 25 14.34 33.50 -19.97
CA VAL A 25 14.37 32.34 -20.87
C VAL A 25 13.49 31.26 -20.27
N THR A 26 12.31 31.09 -20.83
CA THR A 26 11.41 29.97 -20.53
C THR A 26 11.67 28.87 -21.54
N VAL A 27 12.23 27.75 -21.09
CA VAL A 27 12.32 26.51 -21.88
C VAL A 27 11.50 25.46 -21.14
N LEU A 28 10.32 25.14 -21.69
CA LEU A 28 9.49 24.03 -21.25
C LEU A 28 9.90 22.77 -22.02
N PHE A 29 10.51 21.83 -21.31
CA PHE A 29 10.53 20.42 -21.73
C PHE A 29 10.06 19.55 -20.58
N THR A 30 9.27 18.56 -20.94
CA THR A 30 8.55 17.61 -20.10
C THR A 30 9.46 16.82 -19.14
N THR A 31 9.04 16.67 -17.88
CA THR A 31 9.59 15.89 -16.71
C THR A 31 10.45 16.67 -15.67
N PRO A 32 10.59 16.20 -14.41
CA PRO A 32 9.51 16.03 -13.44
C PRO A 32 9.88 16.65 -12.08
N LEU A 33 10.34 17.90 -12.03
CA LEU A 33 10.27 18.75 -10.83
C LEU A 33 10.36 20.18 -11.34
N VAL A 34 9.19 20.78 -11.57
CA VAL A 34 9.14 22.19 -11.91
C VAL A 34 9.33 22.96 -10.61
N LEU A 35 10.55 23.45 -10.39
CA LEU A 35 10.79 24.57 -9.48
C LEU A 35 10.38 25.82 -10.27
N ALA A 36 9.09 26.18 -10.17
CA ALA A 36 8.53 27.33 -10.88
C ALA A 36 8.68 28.58 -10.02
N ASN A 37 9.24 29.63 -10.62
CA ASN A 37 8.95 30.99 -10.21
C ASN A 37 7.90 31.54 -11.19
N SER A 38 6.68 31.73 -10.69
CA SER A 38 5.48 32.36 -11.30
C SER A 38 4.40 31.49 -11.94
N THR A 39 3.20 32.05 -11.84
CA THR A 39 1.82 31.53 -11.79
C THR A 39 1.16 31.34 -13.16
N THR A 40 0.65 30.15 -13.46
CA THR A 40 -0.45 29.91 -14.42
C THR A 40 -1.09 28.55 -14.09
N GLY A 41 -2.23 28.56 -13.41
CA GLY A 41 -3.56 28.37 -14.00
C GLY A 41 -3.98 26.90 -14.22
N ASP A 42 -3.99 26.05 -13.19
CA ASP A 42 -4.72 24.76 -13.10
C ASP A 42 -4.71 24.29 -11.63
N ASP A 43 -5.65 23.48 -11.13
CA ASP A 43 -5.75 23.08 -9.69
C ASP A 43 -4.52 22.28 -9.14
N CYS A 44 -3.52 22.08 -10.01
CA CYS A 44 -2.11 21.78 -9.70
C CYS A 44 -1.30 23.00 -9.17
N ASP A 45 -1.90 24.18 -9.05
CA ASP A 45 -1.30 25.51 -8.89
C ASP A 45 -0.80 25.84 -7.49
N ARG A 46 -1.18 25.04 -6.50
CA ARG A 46 -0.76 25.30 -5.12
C ARG A 46 0.72 24.93 -4.99
N LEU A 47 1.54 25.95 -5.18
CA LEU A 47 2.97 25.93 -4.95
C LEU A 47 3.24 25.88 -3.44
N HIS A 48 3.99 24.86 -3.01
CA HIS A 48 4.44 24.68 -1.64
C HIS A 48 5.88 25.16 -1.51
N ASN A 49 6.19 25.88 -0.43
CA ASN A 49 7.55 26.33 -0.15
C ASN A 49 8.43 25.14 0.22
N VAL A 50 9.69 25.17 -0.24
CA VAL A 50 10.71 24.21 0.19
C VAL A 50 11.18 24.62 1.58
N GLU A 51 10.91 23.76 2.57
CA GLU A 51 11.42 23.89 3.93
C GLU A 51 12.82 23.26 4.06
N THR A 52 13.56 23.60 5.12
CA THR A 52 14.93 23.13 5.37
C THR A 52 15.07 21.62 5.29
N ASP A 53 14.12 20.88 5.85
CA ASP A 53 14.13 19.42 5.89
C ASP A 53 14.00 18.83 4.48
N ILE A 54 13.15 19.43 3.65
CA ILE A 54 12.90 19.00 2.27
C ILE A 54 14.06 19.41 1.36
N GLY A 55 14.63 20.60 1.56
CA GLY A 55 15.72 21.14 0.76
C GLY A 55 16.98 20.28 0.79
N GLY A 56 17.35 19.76 1.96
CA GLY A 56 18.46 18.81 2.11
C GLY A 56 18.18 17.47 1.42
N LEU A 57 16.96 16.96 1.58
CA LEU A 57 16.54 15.67 1.00
C LEU A 57 16.48 15.70 -0.53
N ILE A 58 16.02 16.80 -1.14
CA ILE A 58 15.95 16.93 -2.60
C ILE A 58 17.34 16.74 -3.24
N ARG A 59 18.40 17.28 -2.63
CA ARG A 59 19.77 17.11 -3.13
C ARG A 59 20.21 15.64 -3.09
N GLU A 60 19.92 14.93 -2.00
CA GLU A 60 20.16 13.48 -1.90
C GLU A 60 19.39 12.72 -2.99
N TRP A 61 18.12 13.09 -3.22
CA TRP A 61 17.26 12.40 -4.17
C TRP A 61 17.72 12.59 -5.61
N VAL A 62 18.19 13.78 -5.96
CA VAL A 62 18.74 14.11 -7.28
C VAL A 62 19.96 13.24 -7.59
N LEU A 63 20.85 13.07 -6.61
CA LEU A 63 22.03 12.21 -6.75
C LEU A 63 21.64 10.74 -6.94
N VAL A 64 20.66 10.24 -6.17
CA VAL A 64 20.18 8.86 -6.29
C VAL A 64 19.47 8.61 -7.64
N LEU A 65 18.79 9.62 -8.18
CA LEU A 65 18.08 9.54 -9.46
C LEU A 65 18.95 9.89 -10.67
N ASN A 66 20.18 10.36 -10.44
CA ASN A 66 21.10 10.86 -11.46
C ASN A 66 20.44 11.89 -12.40
N ASP A 67 19.70 12.84 -11.82
CA ASP A 67 18.97 13.87 -12.57
C ASP A 67 19.87 15.09 -12.80
N ASP A 68 20.78 14.99 -13.78
CA ASP A 68 21.85 15.97 -14.05
C ASP A 68 21.32 17.39 -14.29
N LYS A 69 20.12 17.49 -14.87
CA LYS A 69 19.45 18.77 -15.14
C LYS A 69 19.01 19.49 -13.88
N LEU A 70 18.47 18.75 -12.91
CA LEU A 70 18.08 19.30 -11.63
C LEU A 70 19.32 19.52 -10.75
N LEU A 71 20.31 18.64 -10.82
CA LEU A 71 21.58 18.78 -10.11
C LEU A 71 22.30 20.08 -10.48
N ALA A 72 22.39 20.40 -11.77
CA ALA A 72 23.01 21.63 -12.27
C ALA A 72 22.29 22.91 -11.78
N LYS A 73 21.00 22.83 -11.48
CA LYS A 73 20.23 23.95 -10.92
C LYS A 73 20.39 24.08 -9.40
N LEU A 74 20.77 23.00 -8.71
CA LEU A 74 20.88 22.94 -7.25
C LEU A 74 22.30 23.18 -6.73
N THR A 75 23.33 22.96 -7.55
CA THR A 75 24.75 23.04 -7.15
C THR A 75 25.13 24.37 -6.50
N ASN A 76 24.51 25.48 -6.92
CA ASN A 76 24.80 26.82 -6.39
C ASN A 76 23.57 27.52 -5.77
N THR A 77 22.48 26.80 -5.53
CA THR A 77 21.21 27.39 -5.12
C THR A 77 20.76 26.81 -3.79
N ASP A 78 20.68 27.65 -2.75
CA ASP A 78 20.00 27.29 -1.52
C ASP A 78 18.48 27.43 -1.72
N LEU A 79 17.79 26.29 -1.78
CA LEU A 79 16.36 26.24 -2.06
C LEU A 79 15.51 27.00 -1.04
N VAL A 80 15.97 27.07 0.22
CA VAL A 80 15.26 27.80 1.27
C VAL A 80 15.52 29.29 1.14
N ALA A 81 16.79 29.67 0.96
CA ALA A 81 17.17 31.08 0.81
C ALA A 81 16.59 31.71 -0.47
N THR A 82 16.36 30.92 -1.52
CA THR A 82 15.69 31.38 -2.75
C THR A 82 14.17 31.25 -2.73
N GLU A 83 13.58 30.90 -1.59
CA GLU A 83 12.14 30.68 -1.43
C GLU A 83 11.55 29.75 -2.50
N ALA A 84 12.30 28.69 -2.84
CA ALA A 84 11.93 27.79 -3.93
C ALA A 84 10.58 27.11 -3.63
N LYS A 85 9.81 26.87 -4.68
CA LYS A 85 8.49 26.26 -4.56
C LYS A 85 8.34 25.03 -5.44
N TYR A 86 7.47 24.11 -5.04
CA TYR A 86 7.18 22.88 -5.77
C TYR A 86 5.69 22.57 -5.81
N HIS A 87 5.25 21.87 -6.86
CA HIS A 87 3.92 21.28 -6.88
C HIS A 87 3.92 19.97 -6.09
N LYS A 88 2.91 19.78 -5.23
CA LYS A 88 2.75 18.56 -4.43
C LYS A 88 2.73 17.29 -5.30
N ILE A 89 2.05 17.33 -6.44
CA ILE A 89 1.95 16.19 -7.37
C ILE A 89 3.32 15.88 -8.00
N CYS A 90 4.09 16.89 -8.40
CA CYS A 90 5.44 16.70 -8.93
C CYS A 90 6.36 16.06 -7.89
N HIS A 91 6.30 16.55 -6.64
CA HIS A 91 7.04 15.97 -5.52
C HIS A 91 6.67 14.49 -5.28
N THR A 92 5.38 14.15 -5.24
CA THR A 92 4.94 12.75 -5.07
C THR A 92 5.42 11.86 -6.22
N LYS A 93 5.34 12.32 -7.47
CA LYS A 93 5.85 11.58 -8.63
C LYS A 93 7.37 11.39 -8.54
N TYR A 94 8.11 12.42 -8.15
CA TYR A 94 9.57 12.38 -8.00
C TYR A 94 9.99 11.42 -6.88
N TYR A 95 9.33 11.49 -5.72
CA TYR A 95 9.56 10.58 -4.60
C TYR A 95 9.20 9.13 -4.94
N THR A 96 8.12 8.90 -5.70
CA THR A 96 7.74 7.56 -6.15
C THR A 96 8.80 6.97 -7.10
N ARG A 97 9.33 7.80 -8.01
CA ARG A 97 10.44 7.43 -8.89
C ARG A 97 11.69 7.07 -8.07
N LEU A 98 12.05 7.90 -7.08
CA LEU A 98 13.16 7.65 -6.15
C LEU A 98 13.00 6.30 -5.45
N ARG A 99 11.81 6.02 -4.90
CA ARG A 99 11.54 4.77 -4.20
C ARG A 99 11.72 3.55 -5.10
N LYS A 100 11.31 3.65 -6.37
CA LYS A 100 11.51 2.60 -7.37
C LYS A 100 12.99 2.41 -7.68
N THR A 101 13.73 3.49 -7.94
CA THR A 101 15.18 3.43 -8.21
C THR A 101 15.97 2.89 -7.02
N LYS A 102 15.65 3.29 -5.78
CA LYS A 102 16.28 2.72 -4.56
C LYS A 102 16.01 1.21 -4.45
N LYS A 103 14.78 0.76 -4.77
CA LYS A 103 14.42 -0.66 -4.80
C LYS A 103 15.18 -1.41 -5.90
N ASP A 104 15.27 -0.85 -7.10
CA ASP A 104 15.94 -1.49 -8.25
C ASP A 104 17.46 -1.54 -8.03
N ASN A 105 18.07 -0.49 -7.47
CA ASN A 105 19.49 -0.47 -7.09
C ASN A 105 19.80 -1.46 -5.95
N PHE A 106 18.90 -1.63 -4.99
CA PHE A 106 19.03 -2.66 -3.96
C PHE A 106 18.96 -4.06 -4.58
N ILE A 107 18.02 -4.29 -5.50
CA ILE A 107 17.84 -5.56 -6.23
C ILE A 107 19.02 -5.87 -7.17
N ALA A 108 19.64 -4.85 -7.75
CA ALA A 108 20.81 -4.97 -8.62
C ALA A 108 22.11 -5.22 -7.83
N LYS A 109 22.20 -4.73 -6.59
CA LYS A 109 23.32 -4.99 -5.67
C LYS A 109 23.22 -6.34 -4.95
N THR A 110 22.04 -6.96 -4.92
CA THR A 110 21.87 -8.32 -4.38
C THR A 110 22.22 -9.39 -5.42
N ASP A 111 23.29 -10.15 -5.14
CA ASP A 111 23.70 -11.36 -5.87
C ASP A 111 22.50 -12.30 -6.10
N PRO A 112 22.29 -12.90 -7.29
CA PRO A 112 21.30 -13.95 -7.50
C PRO A 112 21.33 -15.07 -6.43
N HIS A 113 22.48 -15.43 -5.85
CA HIS A 113 22.54 -16.35 -4.71
C HIS A 113 21.82 -15.83 -3.47
N SER A 114 21.88 -14.51 -3.21
CA SER A 114 21.18 -13.88 -2.09
C SER A 114 19.66 -13.84 -2.29
N LYS A 115 19.16 -13.78 -3.54
CA LYS A 115 17.72 -13.87 -3.83
C LYS A 115 17.20 -15.29 -3.60
N LEU A 116 17.91 -16.29 -4.10
CA LEU A 116 17.57 -17.70 -3.88
C LEU A 116 17.54 -18.02 -2.38
N HIS A 117 18.59 -17.61 -1.65
CA HIS A 117 18.65 -17.74 -0.20
C HIS A 117 17.46 -17.09 0.52
N ARG A 118 17.06 -15.88 0.10
CA ARG A 118 15.88 -15.20 0.66
C ARG A 118 14.55 -15.91 0.37
N VAL A 119 14.44 -16.59 -0.77
CA VAL A 119 13.24 -17.38 -1.08
C VAL A 119 13.22 -18.66 -0.25
N SER A 120 14.34 -19.38 -0.16
CA SER A 120 14.45 -20.61 0.64
C SER A 120 14.11 -20.39 2.12
N THR A 121 14.68 -19.34 2.71
CA THR A 121 14.41 -18.96 4.10
C THR A 121 12.95 -18.53 4.34
N GLN A 122 12.31 -17.86 3.38
CA GLN A 122 10.87 -17.55 3.46
C GLN A 122 9.98 -18.79 3.35
N LEU A 123 10.42 -19.81 2.60
CA LEU A 123 9.74 -21.10 2.50
C LEU A 123 9.87 -21.86 3.82
N GLU A 124 11.07 -21.95 4.39
CA GLU A 124 11.31 -22.60 5.68
C GLU A 124 10.53 -21.93 6.82
N ALA A 125 10.56 -20.59 6.89
CA ALA A 125 9.77 -19.85 7.88
C ALA A 125 8.27 -20.12 7.73
N PHE A 126 7.77 -20.26 6.50
CA PHE A 126 6.36 -20.54 6.25
C PHE A 126 6.00 -21.98 6.61
N ALA A 127 6.86 -22.95 6.25
CA ALA A 127 6.72 -24.34 6.64
C ALA A 127 6.66 -24.50 8.16
N SER A 128 7.47 -23.74 8.91
CA SER A 128 7.40 -23.74 10.38
C SER A 128 6.05 -23.28 10.94
N VAL A 129 5.35 -22.37 10.26
CA VAL A 129 4.00 -21.94 10.68
C VAL A 129 2.97 -23.01 10.34
N LEU A 130 3.09 -23.65 9.17
CA LEU A 130 2.23 -24.74 8.77
C LEU A 130 2.34 -25.94 9.71
N ALA A 131 3.57 -26.30 10.09
CA ALA A 131 3.83 -27.37 11.06
C ALA A 131 3.12 -27.10 12.39
N VAL A 132 3.18 -25.87 12.91
CA VAL A 132 2.45 -25.52 14.15
C VAL A 132 0.94 -25.71 13.99
N ILE A 133 0.37 -25.32 12.84
CA ILE A 133 -1.06 -25.50 12.57
C ILE A 133 -1.41 -26.99 12.49
N GLU A 134 -0.58 -27.79 11.82
CA GLU A 134 -0.79 -29.22 11.62
C GLU A 134 -0.59 -30.02 12.92
N ASP A 135 0.48 -29.76 13.67
CA ASP A 135 0.79 -30.41 14.95
C ASP A 135 -0.32 -30.18 15.97
N SER A 136 -0.95 -29.00 15.92
CA SER A 136 -2.07 -28.71 16.82
C SER A 136 -3.25 -29.65 16.55
N ARG A 137 -3.47 -30.11 15.30
CA ARG A 137 -4.59 -30.99 14.92
C ARG A 137 -4.53 -32.40 15.51
N GLY A 138 -3.48 -32.76 16.24
CA GLY A 138 -3.30 -34.12 16.78
C GLY A 138 -4.30 -34.56 17.85
N ASN A 139 -5.13 -33.66 18.38
CA ASN A 139 -6.19 -33.96 19.34
C ASN A 139 -7.57 -33.62 18.76
N ASP A 140 -8.32 -34.64 18.34
CA ASP A 140 -9.64 -34.50 17.71
C ASP A 140 -10.73 -33.92 18.65
N GLU A 141 -10.45 -33.78 19.95
CA GLU A 141 -11.43 -33.31 20.95
C GLU A 141 -11.34 -31.80 21.25
N GLU A 142 -10.30 -31.10 20.77
CA GLU A 142 -10.09 -29.69 21.12
C GLU A 142 -10.29 -28.77 19.90
N ILE A 143 -11.17 -27.77 20.03
CA ILE A 143 -11.32 -26.72 19.02
C ILE A 143 -10.09 -25.82 19.04
N ILE A 144 -9.42 -25.71 17.89
CA ILE A 144 -8.15 -25.00 17.80
C ILE A 144 -8.34 -23.65 17.11
N MET A 145 -8.14 -22.59 17.90
CA MET A 145 -8.16 -21.22 17.40
C MET A 145 -6.77 -20.59 17.46
N PHE A 146 -6.28 -20.17 16.31
CA PHE A 146 -5.01 -19.46 16.20
C PHE A 146 -5.23 -17.96 16.12
N LYS A 147 -4.45 -17.19 16.88
CA LYS A 147 -4.37 -15.75 16.69
C LYS A 147 -3.34 -15.44 15.62
N LEU A 148 -3.71 -14.64 14.62
CA LEU A 148 -2.84 -14.29 13.49
C LEU A 148 -1.56 -13.55 13.94
N SER A 149 -1.63 -12.78 15.03
CA SER A 149 -0.44 -12.13 15.60
C SER A 149 0.62 -13.12 16.04
N ASP A 150 0.19 -14.26 16.55
CA ASP A 150 1.07 -15.23 17.18
C ASP A 150 1.76 -16.07 16.09
N LEU A 151 0.98 -16.48 15.07
CA LEU A 151 1.53 -17.06 13.84
C LEU A 151 2.49 -16.08 13.13
N SER A 152 2.17 -14.79 13.12
CA SER A 152 3.07 -13.77 12.57
C SER A 152 4.33 -13.61 13.39
N ALA A 153 4.28 -13.76 14.71
CA ALA A 153 5.44 -13.71 15.58
C ALA A 153 6.37 -14.90 15.30
N ILE A 154 5.82 -16.12 15.18
CA ILE A 154 6.57 -17.32 14.81
C ILE A 154 7.25 -17.14 13.45
N TYR A 155 6.48 -16.68 12.45
CA TYR A 155 6.99 -16.43 11.11
C TYR A 155 8.16 -15.42 11.11
N ASN A 156 7.98 -14.28 11.79
CA ASN A 156 9.00 -13.23 11.85
C ASN A 156 10.21 -13.66 12.67
N ALA A 157 10.04 -14.43 13.75
CA ALA A 157 11.14 -14.99 14.53
C ALA A 157 12.04 -15.89 13.66
N ARG A 158 11.43 -16.73 12.81
CA ARG A 158 12.16 -17.54 11.84
C ARG A 158 12.88 -16.70 10.78
N LEU A 159 12.26 -15.63 10.27
CA LEU A 159 12.94 -14.73 9.33
C LEU A 159 14.13 -13.99 9.94
N ILE A 160 14.03 -13.58 11.21
CA ILE A 160 15.12 -12.92 11.94
C ILE A 160 16.30 -13.86 12.13
N SER A 161 16.07 -15.15 12.42
CA SER A 161 17.16 -16.12 12.54
C SER A 161 17.99 -16.29 11.26
N PHE A 162 17.46 -15.86 10.11
CA PHE A 162 18.15 -15.90 8.82
C PHE A 162 18.70 -14.54 8.36
N VAL A 163 18.77 -13.54 9.24
CA VAL A 163 19.33 -12.20 8.95
C VAL A 163 18.57 -11.50 7.80
N ILE A 164 17.28 -11.80 7.64
CA ILE A 164 16.43 -11.08 6.69
C ILE A 164 15.80 -9.89 7.41
N GLU A 165 16.36 -8.70 7.16
CA GLU A 165 15.72 -7.45 7.58
C GLU A 165 14.42 -7.25 6.78
N GLY A 166 13.29 -7.38 7.47
CA GLY A 166 11.98 -7.09 6.92
C GLY A 166 10.87 -7.89 7.59
N SER A 167 9.99 -7.18 8.30
CA SER A 167 8.72 -7.76 8.77
C SER A 167 7.82 -8.00 7.56
N VAL A 168 7.37 -9.24 7.38
CA VAL A 168 6.32 -9.51 6.39
C VAL A 168 5.00 -9.00 6.93
N SER A 169 4.29 -8.24 6.08
CA SER A 169 2.95 -7.75 6.38
C SER A 169 2.04 -8.89 6.85
N VAL A 170 1.47 -8.74 8.04
CA VAL A 170 0.49 -9.66 8.64
C VAL A 170 -0.62 -10.05 7.64
N SER A 171 -1.09 -9.08 6.85
CA SER A 171 -2.08 -9.32 5.79
C SER A 171 -1.63 -10.30 4.70
N LYS A 172 -0.35 -10.27 4.30
CA LYS A 172 0.20 -11.21 3.30
C LYS A 172 0.32 -12.61 3.86
N LEU A 173 0.74 -12.74 5.12
CA LEU A 173 0.81 -14.04 5.80
C LEU A 173 -0.59 -14.66 5.89
N LYS A 174 -1.60 -13.87 6.30
CA LYS A 174 -3.00 -14.31 6.31
C LYS A 174 -3.45 -14.87 4.95
N THR A 175 -3.28 -14.12 3.88
CA THR A 175 -3.69 -14.56 2.53
C THR A 175 -2.99 -15.85 2.12
N ARG A 176 -1.70 -15.99 2.44
CA ARG A 176 -0.95 -17.23 2.16
C ARG A 176 -1.49 -18.41 2.96
N LEU A 177 -1.78 -18.24 4.25
CA LEU A 177 -2.31 -19.32 5.09
C LEU A 177 -3.67 -19.80 4.57
N LEU A 178 -4.61 -18.88 4.34
CA LEU A 178 -5.94 -19.23 3.82
C LEU A 178 -5.90 -19.89 2.45
N HIS A 179 -4.89 -19.58 1.63
CA HIS A 179 -4.73 -20.20 0.32
C HIS A 179 -4.12 -21.62 0.38
N ASN A 180 -3.20 -21.86 1.31
CA ASN A 180 -2.44 -23.12 1.36
C ASN A 180 -2.98 -24.13 2.38
N VAL A 181 -3.85 -23.72 3.31
CA VAL A 181 -4.44 -24.59 4.33
C VAL A 181 -5.94 -24.75 4.04
N PRO A 182 -6.39 -25.88 3.45
CA PRO A 182 -7.79 -26.14 3.17
C PRO A 182 -8.64 -26.15 4.44
N GLY A 183 -9.86 -25.62 4.37
CA GLY A 183 -10.79 -25.57 5.50
C GLY A 183 -10.46 -24.52 6.57
N LEU A 184 -9.30 -23.86 6.50
CA LEU A 184 -8.94 -22.77 7.39
C LEU A 184 -9.70 -21.50 7.00
N THR A 185 -10.43 -20.92 7.94
CA THR A 185 -11.14 -19.65 7.77
C THR A 185 -10.61 -18.60 8.74
N SER A 186 -11.09 -17.36 8.62
CA SER A 186 -10.67 -16.28 9.51
C SER A 186 -11.80 -15.35 9.91
N VAL A 187 -11.80 -14.92 11.16
CA VAL A 187 -12.75 -13.94 11.69
C VAL A 187 -12.00 -12.80 12.37
N LYS A 188 -12.41 -11.56 12.07
CA LYS A 188 -11.89 -10.36 12.73
C LYS A 188 -12.76 -10.02 13.94
N ARG A 189 -12.13 -9.87 15.10
CA ARG A 189 -12.76 -9.43 16.35
C ARG A 189 -11.94 -8.27 16.93
N GLY A 190 -12.44 -7.05 16.75
CA GLY A 190 -11.72 -5.83 17.13
C GLY A 190 -10.40 -5.68 16.36
N ARG A 191 -9.28 -5.58 17.10
CA ARG A 191 -7.92 -5.51 16.54
C ARG A 191 -7.32 -6.88 16.21
N ASN A 192 -7.94 -7.96 16.67
CA ASN A 192 -7.43 -9.32 16.51
C ASN A 192 -8.06 -10.01 15.29
N VAL A 193 -7.28 -10.87 14.65
CA VAL A 193 -7.74 -11.79 13.61
C VAL A 193 -7.46 -13.20 14.12
N PHE A 194 -8.52 -14.00 14.14
CA PHE A 194 -8.47 -15.41 14.53
C PHE A 194 -8.59 -16.29 13.29
N LEU A 195 -7.89 -17.42 13.28
CA LEU A 195 -8.00 -18.47 12.28
C LEU A 195 -8.43 -19.75 12.98
N PHE A 196 -9.29 -20.51 12.34
CA PHE A 196 -9.83 -21.78 12.83
C PHE A 196 -10.36 -22.59 11.65
N PHE A 197 -10.57 -23.89 11.83
CA PHE A 197 -11.15 -24.72 10.78
C PHE A 197 -12.67 -24.63 10.78
N ASP A 198 -13.26 -24.62 9.58
CA ASP A 198 -14.71 -24.59 9.42
C ASP A 198 -15.39 -25.83 10.04
N SER A 199 -14.70 -26.97 10.05
CA SER A 199 -15.10 -28.18 10.77
C SER A 199 -15.35 -27.93 12.25
N ASP A 200 -14.46 -27.20 12.90
CA ASP A 200 -14.49 -26.99 14.35
C ASP A 200 -15.63 -26.03 14.71
N LEU A 201 -15.83 -25.00 13.87
CA LEU A 201 -16.97 -24.09 14.03
C LEU A 201 -18.29 -24.82 13.83
N ARG A 202 -18.38 -25.70 12.84
CA ARG A 202 -19.56 -26.52 12.61
C ARG A 202 -19.85 -27.44 13.80
N TYR A 203 -18.83 -28.10 14.35
CA TYR A 203 -18.96 -28.93 15.54
C TYR A 203 -19.49 -28.13 16.75
N ILE A 204 -18.92 -26.94 17.03
CA ILE A 204 -19.41 -26.08 18.11
C ILE A 204 -20.89 -25.72 17.93
N VAL A 205 -21.27 -25.37 16.70
CA VAL A 205 -22.64 -24.97 16.40
C VAL A 205 -23.58 -26.17 16.55
N GLU A 206 -23.21 -27.35 16.05
CA GLU A 206 -23.99 -28.58 16.21
C GLU A 206 -24.13 -28.96 17.69
N ALA A 207 -23.04 -28.95 18.46
CA ALA A 207 -23.07 -29.24 19.90
C ALA A 207 -23.93 -28.26 20.70
N ALA A 208 -23.93 -26.97 20.34
CA ALA A 208 -24.80 -25.97 20.95
C ALA A 208 -26.29 -26.15 20.60
N VAL A 209 -26.58 -26.81 19.48
CA VAL A 209 -27.94 -27.11 19.03
C VAL A 209 -28.52 -28.34 19.75
N ASP A 210 -27.68 -29.30 20.14
CA ASP A 210 -28.11 -30.50 20.86
C ASP A 210 -28.52 -30.22 22.31
N ASN A 211 -28.13 -29.07 22.88
CA ASN A 211 -28.58 -28.60 24.19
C ASN A 211 -29.68 -27.54 24.04
N VAL A 212 -30.87 -27.82 24.59
CA VAL A 212 -32.05 -26.94 24.51
C VAL A 212 -31.78 -25.56 25.11
N ASP A 213 -31.04 -25.49 26.21
CA ASP A 213 -30.74 -24.22 26.88
C ASP A 213 -29.73 -23.39 26.08
N ASP A 214 -28.68 -24.02 25.53
CA ASP A 214 -27.70 -23.35 24.67
C ASP A 214 -28.33 -22.88 23.36
N THR A 215 -29.23 -23.68 22.79
CA THR A 215 -30.03 -23.31 21.61
C THR A 215 -30.91 -22.11 21.91
N ALA A 216 -31.60 -22.08 23.05
CA ALA A 216 -32.43 -20.95 23.45
C ALA A 216 -31.59 -19.67 23.62
N VAL A 217 -30.40 -19.77 24.22
CA VAL A 217 -29.45 -18.65 24.35
C VAL A 217 -28.95 -18.18 22.97
N LEU A 218 -28.59 -19.11 22.08
CA LEU A 218 -28.15 -18.80 20.72
C LEU A 218 -29.26 -18.11 19.94
N LEU A 219 -30.48 -18.64 19.96
CA LEU A 219 -31.64 -18.10 19.27
C LEU A 219 -31.98 -16.69 19.77
N SER A 220 -31.93 -16.47 21.10
CA SER A 220 -32.10 -15.15 21.69
C SER A 220 -31.06 -14.15 21.18
N LYS A 221 -29.78 -14.55 21.10
CA LYS A 221 -28.70 -13.71 20.56
C LYS A 221 -28.92 -13.41 19.07
N VAL A 222 -29.29 -14.40 18.26
CA VAL A 222 -29.57 -14.24 16.83
C VAL A 222 -30.77 -13.32 16.62
N ALA A 223 -31.88 -13.55 17.32
CA ALA A 223 -33.07 -12.70 17.24
C ALA A 223 -32.76 -11.24 17.61
N ARG A 224 -31.89 -11.01 18.60
CA ARG A 224 -31.41 -9.67 18.93
C ARG A 224 -30.60 -9.04 17.80
N ILE A 225 -29.67 -9.76 17.18
CA ILE A 225 -28.88 -9.25 16.05
C ILE A 225 -29.78 -8.85 14.89
N VAL A 226 -30.73 -9.71 14.52
CA VAL A 226 -31.71 -9.45 13.46
C VAL A 226 -32.54 -8.21 13.81
N ARG A 227 -33.04 -8.12 15.05
CA ARG A 227 -33.80 -6.97 15.53
C ARG A 227 -32.97 -5.67 15.44
N ASP A 228 -31.71 -5.70 15.90
CA ASP A 228 -30.81 -4.54 15.82
C ASP A 228 -30.50 -4.13 14.38
N GLU A 229 -30.44 -5.09 13.45
CA GLU A 229 -30.25 -4.81 12.03
C GLU A 229 -31.51 -4.22 11.38
N MET A 230 -32.69 -4.77 11.71
CA MET A 230 -33.98 -4.23 11.28
C MET A 230 -34.16 -2.79 11.76
N PHE A 231 -33.87 -2.49 13.03
CA PHE A 231 -34.01 -1.12 13.55
C PHE A 231 -32.92 -0.15 13.07
N ARG A 232 -31.75 -0.66 12.67
CA ARG A 232 -30.72 0.20 12.05
C ARG A 232 -31.05 0.59 10.62
N ASN A 233 -31.76 -0.26 9.87
CA ASN A 233 -32.01 -0.07 8.45
C ASN A 233 -33.47 0.29 8.10
N CYS A 234 -34.40 0.20 9.06
CA CYS A 234 -35.80 0.56 8.86
C CYS A 234 -36.16 1.78 9.71
N ALA A 235 -36.32 2.95 9.07
CA ALA A 235 -37.09 4.04 9.64
C ALA A 235 -38.57 3.75 9.36
N PHE A 236 -39.39 3.62 10.41
CA PHE A 236 -40.83 3.55 10.24
C PHE A 236 -41.34 4.90 9.74
N THR A 237 -41.74 4.96 8.48
CA THR A 237 -42.30 6.16 7.83
C THR A 237 -43.82 6.09 7.67
N GLY A 238 -44.45 5.02 8.16
CA GLY A 238 -45.90 4.90 8.14
C GLY A 238 -46.55 5.78 9.20
N SER A 239 -47.79 6.20 8.95
CA SER A 239 -48.69 6.66 10.01
C SER A 239 -49.73 5.57 10.27
N PHE A 240 -50.22 5.50 11.50
CA PHE A 240 -51.42 4.73 11.80
C PHE A 240 -52.65 5.58 11.47
N GLU A 241 -53.74 4.95 11.01
CA GLU A 241 -55.02 5.64 10.85
C GLU A 241 -55.62 5.97 12.21
N ASP A 242 -56.34 7.08 12.34
CA ASP A 242 -56.94 7.53 13.61
C ASP A 242 -57.90 6.50 14.23
N SER A 243 -58.46 5.61 13.42
CA SER A 243 -59.33 4.50 13.84
C SER A 243 -58.59 3.34 14.53
N SER A 244 -57.25 3.32 14.51
CA SER A 244 -56.44 2.17 14.93
C SER A 244 -56.42 1.91 16.45
N GLN A 245 -56.95 2.83 17.27
CA GLN A 245 -56.98 2.72 18.73
C GLN A 245 -58.38 2.53 19.33
N HIS A 246 -59.41 2.35 18.50
CA HIS A 246 -60.81 2.40 18.95
C HIS A 246 -61.50 1.06 19.18
N SER A 247 -60.74 -0.04 19.32
CA SER A 247 -61.32 -1.36 19.64
C SER A 247 -60.64 -1.97 20.87
N ALA A 248 -61.24 -1.72 22.04
CA ALA A 248 -61.08 -2.49 23.26
C ALA A 248 -62.45 -3.06 23.66
#